data_AF-A0A7V7FMH4-F1
#
_entry.id   AF-A0A7V7FMH4-F1
#
_cell.length_a   1.000
_cell.length_b   1.000
_cell.length_c   1.000
_cell.angle_alpha   90.00
_cell.angle_beta   90.00
_cell.angle_gamma   90.00
#
_symmetry.space_group_name_H-M   'P 1'
#
loop_
_entity.id
_entity.type
_entity.pdbx_description
1 polymer ?
#
loop_
_entity_poly.entity_id
_entity_poly.type
_entity_poly.pdbx_seq_one_letter_code
_entity_poly.pdbx_strand_id
1 'polypeptide(L)'
;MQGRRYESAYYIAEYAVECAIKACIARQFRRNTIPDKGLVDKTYKHDFEQLLKTAGLFDKLLIDAKANPGLGSSWNVIKDWKPDVRYSTEKTRLDAHDLIDAIENPNDGILQWLARHW
;
A
#
# COMPACT_ATOMS: atom_id res chain seq x y z
N MET A 1 8.10 11.25 -15.08
CA MET A 1 8.31 9.90 -15.66
C MET A 1 9.09 9.99 -16.97
N GLN A 2 10.42 9.80 -16.92
CA GLN A 2 11.28 9.76 -18.12
C GLN A 2 11.45 8.30 -18.55
N GLY A 3 10.91 7.91 -19.71
CA GLY A 3 11.14 6.58 -20.30
C GLY A 3 9.92 5.82 -20.83
N ARG A 4 8.69 6.36 -20.71
CA ARG A 4 7.43 5.72 -21.19
C ARG A 4 7.15 4.29 -20.65
N ARG A 5 7.76 3.90 -19.53
CA ARG A 5 7.54 2.59 -18.88
C ARG A 5 6.49 2.72 -17.77
N TYR A 6 5.24 2.88 -18.16
CA TYR A 6 4.15 3.21 -17.23
C TYR A 6 3.72 2.00 -16.42
N GLU A 7 3.73 0.82 -17.04
CA GLU A 7 3.45 -0.47 -16.44
C GLU A 7 4.45 -0.77 -15.32
N SER A 8 5.74 -0.55 -15.59
CA SER A 8 6.80 -0.75 -14.60
C SER A 8 6.69 0.23 -13.43
N ALA A 9 6.40 1.51 -13.72
CA ALA A 9 6.22 2.51 -12.67
C ALA A 9 5.02 2.18 -11.78
N TYR A 10 3.89 1.82 -12.40
CA TYR A 10 2.67 1.39 -11.72
C TYR A 10 2.96 0.21 -10.78
N TYR A 11 3.55 -0.86 -11.32
CA TYR A 11 3.87 -2.06 -10.56
C TYR A 11 4.86 -1.80 -9.41
N ILE A 12 5.94 -1.04 -9.64
CA ILE A 12 6.94 -0.77 -8.58
C ILE A 12 6.33 0.08 -7.45
N ALA A 13 5.47 1.04 -7.78
CA ALA A 13 4.84 1.90 -6.80
C ALA A 13 3.94 1.09 -5.83
N GLU A 14 3.23 0.08 -6.32
CA GLU A 14 2.42 -0.81 -5.48
C GLU A 14 3.28 -1.64 -4.51
N TYR A 15 4.45 -2.11 -4.94
CA TYR A 15 5.40 -2.78 -4.04
C TYR A 15 5.98 -1.85 -2.98
N ALA A 16 6.12 -0.54 -3.27
CA ALA A 16 6.55 0.41 -2.26
C ALA A 16 5.52 0.52 -1.12
N VAL A 17 4.22 0.54 -1.46
CA VAL A 17 3.12 0.50 -0.47
C VAL A 17 3.13 -0.81 0.30
N GLU A 18 3.29 -1.96 -0.38
CA GLU A 18 3.40 -3.27 0.29
C GLU A 18 4.52 -3.28 1.33
N CYS A 19 5.71 -2.80 0.95
CA CYS A 19 6.88 -2.70 1.83
C CYS A 19 6.59 -1.81 3.05
N ALA A 20 5.94 -0.66 2.84
CA ALA A 20 5.57 0.24 3.93
C ALA A 20 4.59 -0.41 4.92
N ILE A 21 3.56 -1.12 4.43
CA ILE A 21 2.61 -1.83 5.30
C ILE A 21 3.34 -2.97 6.05
N LYS A 22 4.20 -3.73 5.37
CA LYS A 22 4.97 -4.81 6.00
C LYS A 22 5.97 -4.29 7.04
N ALA A 23 6.51 -3.08 6.87
CA ALA A 23 7.30 -2.42 7.90
C ALA A 23 6.46 -2.16 9.17
N CYS A 24 5.22 -1.69 9.02
CA CYS A 24 4.29 -1.54 10.15
C CYS A 24 4.03 -2.88 10.87
N ILE A 25 3.86 -3.97 10.13
CA ILE A 25 3.68 -5.32 10.71
C ILE A 25 4.93 -5.75 11.45
N ALA A 26 6.12 -5.58 10.84
CA ALA A 26 7.39 -6.00 11.41
C ALA A 26 7.67 -5.35 12.78
N ARG A 27 7.19 -4.12 12.99
CA ARG A 27 7.31 -3.43 14.29
C ARG A 27 6.58 -4.11 15.44
N GLN A 28 5.57 -4.94 15.14
CA GLN A 28 4.85 -5.71 16.16
C GLN A 28 5.68 -6.89 16.67
N PHE A 29 6.72 -7.32 15.94
CA PHE A 29 7.55 -8.44 16.35
C PHE A 29 8.51 -8.04 17.47
N ARG A 30 8.54 -8.86 18.53
CA ARG A 30 9.49 -8.68 19.62
C ARG A 30 10.85 -9.24 19.23
N ARG A 31 11.90 -8.45 19.46
CA ARG A 31 13.29 -8.89 19.25
C ARG A 31 13.59 -10.14 20.08
N ASN A 32 14.38 -11.06 19.52
CA ASN A 32 14.82 -12.31 20.17
C ASN A 32 13.67 -13.25 20.55
N THR A 33 12.54 -13.18 19.86
CA THR A 33 11.42 -14.11 20.03
C THR A 33 11.08 -14.76 18.69
N ILE A 34 10.57 -16.00 18.74
CA ILE A 34 9.98 -16.63 17.56
C ILE A 34 8.55 -16.05 17.43
N PRO A 35 8.23 -15.34 16.34
CA PRO A 35 6.90 -14.79 16.16
C PRO A 35 5.86 -15.90 15.96
N ASP A 36 4.59 -15.57 16.19
CA ASP A 36 3.48 -16.46 15.84
C ASP A 36 3.53 -16.79 14.35
N LYS A 37 3.53 -18.10 14.02
CA LYS A 37 3.63 -18.56 12.63
C LYS A 37 2.45 -18.05 11.80
N GLY A 38 1.24 -18.05 12.36
CA GLY A 38 0.04 -17.60 11.65
C GLY A 38 0.10 -16.12 11.29
N LEU A 39 0.69 -15.30 12.15
CA LEU A 39 0.97 -13.89 11.88
C LEU A 39 1.98 -13.73 10.74
N VAL A 40 3.08 -14.50 10.77
CA VAL A 40 4.09 -14.48 9.71
C VAL A 40 3.50 -14.92 8.36
N ASP A 41 2.70 -15.98 8.33
CA ASP A 41 2.08 -16.50 7.12
C ASP A 41 1.16 -15.47 6.44
N LYS A 42 0.46 -14.63 7.23
CA LYS A 42 -0.37 -13.53 6.72
C LYS A 42 0.44 -12.44 6.03
N THR A 43 1.71 -12.26 6.38
CA THR A 43 2.58 -11.24 5.75
C THR A 43 2.97 -11.61 4.32
N TYR A 44 2.81 -12.86 3.88
CA TYR A 44 3.11 -13.27 2.51
C TYR A 44 1.93 -13.06 1.54
N LYS A 45 0.83 -12.47 1.99
CA LYS A 45 -0.27 -12.07 1.12
C LYS A 45 0.11 -10.81 0.34
N HIS A 46 -0.30 -10.76 -0.92
CA HIS A 46 -0.18 -9.59 -1.81
C HIS A 46 -1.55 -8.90 -1.92
N ASP A 47 -2.08 -8.51 -0.76
CA ASP A 47 -3.41 -7.90 -0.61
C ASP A 47 -3.32 -6.81 0.47
N PHE A 48 -3.51 -5.56 0.08
CA PHE A 48 -3.31 -4.42 0.99
C PHE A 48 -4.30 -4.40 2.14
N GLU A 49 -5.56 -4.76 1.91
CA GLU A 49 -6.57 -4.79 2.97
C GLU A 49 -6.20 -5.84 4.03
N GLN A 50 -5.82 -7.05 3.63
CA GLN A 50 -5.40 -8.10 4.54
C GLN A 50 -4.10 -7.75 5.27
N LEU A 51 -3.15 -7.11 4.59
CA LEU A 51 -1.92 -6.62 5.21
C LEU A 51 -2.21 -5.50 6.22
N LEU A 52 -3.10 -4.55 5.92
CA LEU A 52 -3.51 -3.50 6.85
C LEU A 52 -4.27 -4.05 8.06
N LYS A 53 -5.12 -5.08 7.87
CA LYS A 53 -5.78 -5.79 8.98
C LYS A 53 -4.74 -6.48 9.86
N THR A 54 -3.74 -7.13 9.25
CA THR A 54 -2.62 -7.75 9.96
C THR A 54 -1.77 -6.69 10.69
N ALA A 55 -1.64 -5.50 10.13
CA ALA A 55 -0.99 -4.36 10.76
C ALA A 55 -1.81 -3.72 11.89
N GLY A 56 -3.08 -4.08 12.06
CA GLY A 56 -3.99 -3.41 13.00
C GLY A 56 -4.36 -1.98 12.58
N LEU A 57 -4.20 -1.65 11.30
CA LEU A 57 -4.33 -0.29 10.76
C LEU A 57 -5.57 -0.09 9.89
N PHE A 58 -6.26 -1.17 9.49
CA PHE A 58 -7.38 -1.08 8.55
C PHE A 58 -8.55 -0.22 9.07
N ASP A 59 -9.00 -0.44 10.31
CA ASP A 59 -10.10 0.34 10.87
C ASP A 59 -9.71 1.81 11.06
N LYS A 60 -8.44 2.08 11.43
CA LYS A 60 -7.90 3.45 11.53
C LYS A 60 -7.91 4.14 10.17
N LEU A 61 -7.51 3.43 9.11
CA LEU A 61 -7.56 3.94 7.74
C LEU A 61 -8.99 4.30 7.35
N LEU A 62 -9.97 3.45 7.64
CA LEU A 62 -11.38 3.73 7.31
C LEU A 62 -11.93 4.95 8.07
N ILE A 63 -11.55 5.13 9.33
CA ILE A 63 -11.92 6.31 10.13
C ILE A 63 -11.29 7.57 9.52
N ASP A 64 -9.99 7.52 9.25
CA ASP A 64 -9.25 8.68 8.72
C ASP A 64 -9.68 9.04 7.30
N ALA A 65 -9.96 8.04 6.46
CA ALA A 65 -10.47 8.22 5.10
C ALA A 65 -11.89 8.83 5.08
N LYS A 66 -12.70 8.60 6.12
CA LYS A 66 -13.99 9.29 6.28
C LYS A 66 -13.80 10.76 6.66
N ALA A 67 -12.80 11.06 7.49
CA ALA A 67 -12.49 12.43 7.92
C ALA A 67 -11.72 13.23 6.86
N ASN A 68 -10.95 12.55 6.01
CA ASN A 68 -10.19 13.12 4.91
C ASN A 68 -10.59 12.45 3.58
N PRO A 69 -11.47 13.10 2.78
CA PRO A 69 -11.89 12.60 1.49
C PRO A 69 -10.75 12.38 0.48
N GLY A 70 -9.66 13.16 0.58
CA GLY A 70 -8.47 12.98 -0.25
C GLY A 70 -7.82 11.63 0.02
N LEU A 71 -7.61 11.30 1.31
CA LEU A 71 -7.09 9.99 1.71
C LEU A 71 -8.02 8.85 1.28
N GLY A 72 -9.33 9.04 1.41
CA GLY A 72 -10.32 8.08 0.92
C GLY A 72 -10.25 7.86 -0.59
N SER A 73 -10.01 8.92 -1.36
CA SER A 73 -9.82 8.83 -2.82
C SER A 73 -8.52 8.10 -3.16
N SER A 74 -7.41 8.46 -2.50
CA SER A 74 -6.13 7.77 -2.63
C SER A 74 -6.24 6.28 -2.32
N TRP A 75 -6.95 5.92 -1.25
CA TRP A 75 -7.21 4.51 -0.91
C TRP A 75 -8.01 3.81 -2.00
N ASN A 76 -9.07 4.43 -2.52
CA ASN A 76 -9.87 3.84 -3.59
C ASN A 76 -9.08 3.58 -4.87
N VAL A 77 -8.06 4.38 -5.16
CA VAL A 77 -7.17 4.16 -6.31
C VAL A 77 -6.30 2.92 -6.13
N ILE A 78 -5.77 2.68 -4.93
CA ILE A 78 -4.75 1.64 -4.71
C ILE A 78 -5.29 0.32 -4.15
N LYS A 79 -6.48 0.30 -3.54
CA LYS A 79 -6.97 -0.84 -2.73
C LYS A 79 -7.14 -2.14 -3.51
N ASP A 80 -7.47 -2.05 -4.80
CA ASP A 80 -7.82 -3.18 -5.66
C ASP A 80 -6.59 -3.79 -6.35
N TRP A 81 -5.40 -3.48 -5.84
CA TRP A 81 -4.14 -4.03 -6.34
C TRP A 81 -4.13 -5.56 -6.32
N LYS A 82 -3.58 -6.12 -7.40
CA LYS A 82 -3.23 -7.55 -7.51
C LYS A 82 -1.85 -7.69 -8.15
N PRO A 83 -1.02 -8.65 -7.72
CA PRO A 83 0.32 -8.86 -8.26
C PRO A 83 0.33 -9.19 -9.77
N ASP A 84 -0.78 -9.71 -10.31
CA ASP A 84 -0.94 -10.06 -11.72
C ASP A 84 -0.84 -8.84 -12.66
N VAL A 85 -1.01 -7.61 -12.14
CA VAL A 85 -0.83 -6.37 -12.92
C VAL A 85 0.55 -6.30 -13.57
N ARG A 86 1.56 -6.99 -13.02
CA ARG A 86 2.90 -7.12 -13.61
C ARG A 86 2.87 -7.62 -15.06
N TYR A 87 1.89 -8.45 -15.41
CA TYR A 87 1.75 -9.03 -16.74
C TYR A 87 0.77 -8.26 -17.62
N SER A 88 0.13 -7.20 -17.10
CA SER A 88 -0.76 -6.35 -17.87
C SER A 88 0.03 -5.40 -18.76
N THR A 89 -0.40 -5.30 -20.02
CA THR A 89 0.08 -4.28 -20.98
C THR A 89 -0.92 -3.14 -21.15
N GLU A 90 -1.92 -3.04 -20.26
CA GLU A 90 -3.05 -2.13 -20.41
C GLU A 90 -2.85 -0.81 -19.64
N LYS A 91 -1.81 -0.72 -18.80
CA LYS A 91 -1.60 0.46 -17.95
C LYS A 91 -1.13 1.65 -18.76
N THR A 92 -1.92 2.71 -18.72
CA THR A 92 -1.63 3.96 -19.40
C THR A 92 -0.74 4.86 -18.55
N ARG A 93 -0.26 5.94 -19.17
CA ARG A 93 0.42 7.02 -18.45
C ARG A 93 -0.47 7.63 -17.36
N LEU A 94 -1.76 7.77 -17.62
CA LEU A 94 -2.70 8.37 -16.67
C LEU A 94 -2.86 7.47 -15.46
N ASP A 95 -3.04 6.15 -15.67
CA ASP A 95 -3.13 5.18 -14.57
C ASP A 95 -1.89 5.22 -13.67
N ALA A 96 -0.69 5.23 -14.27
CA ALA A 96 0.55 5.33 -13.51
C ALA A 96 0.67 6.65 -12.76
N HIS A 97 0.20 7.75 -13.35
CA HIS A 97 0.24 9.06 -12.72
C HIS A 97 -0.71 9.12 -11.52
N ASP A 98 -1.97 8.71 -11.71
CA ASP A 98 -3.00 8.75 -10.67
C ASP A 98 -2.65 7.81 -9.51
N LEU A 99 -2.08 6.64 -9.81
CA LEU A 99 -1.54 5.75 -8.79
C LEU A 99 -0.40 6.42 -7.99
N ILE A 100 0.58 6.99 -8.67
CA ILE A 100 1.71 7.64 -8.00
C ILE A 100 1.24 8.83 -7.16
N ASP A 101 0.30 9.64 -7.65
CA ASP A 101 -0.28 10.73 -6.86
C ASP A 101 -1.01 10.18 -5.62
N ALA A 102 -1.86 9.17 -5.77
CA ALA A 102 -2.53 8.52 -4.64
C ALA A 102 -1.56 7.94 -3.59
N ILE A 103 -0.35 7.57 -4.00
CA ILE A 103 0.69 7.03 -3.12
C ILE A 103 1.49 8.14 -2.45
N GLU A 104 1.95 9.15 -3.20
CA GLU A 104 2.96 10.12 -2.78
C GLU A 104 2.40 11.49 -2.39
N ASN A 105 1.12 11.79 -2.68
CA ASN A 105 0.53 13.11 -2.46
C ASN A 105 0.86 13.62 -1.04
N PRO A 106 1.45 14.83 -0.89
CA PRO A 106 1.94 15.31 0.40
C PRO A 106 0.88 15.43 1.50
N ASN A 107 -0.38 15.66 1.12
CA ASN A 107 -1.47 15.88 2.07
C ASN A 107 -2.21 14.57 2.37
N ASP A 108 -2.47 13.80 1.31
CA ASP A 108 -3.50 12.76 1.30
C ASP A 108 -3.00 11.40 0.76
N GLY A 109 -1.70 11.30 0.49
CA GLY A 109 -1.09 10.10 -0.08
C GLY A 109 -0.97 8.97 0.95
N ILE A 110 -1.12 7.74 0.47
CA ILE A 110 -1.10 6.56 1.33
C ILE A 110 0.25 6.38 2.04
N LEU A 111 1.37 6.69 1.39
CA LEU A 111 2.68 6.63 2.05
C LEU A 111 2.82 7.68 3.15
N GLN A 112 2.26 8.88 2.96
CA GLN A 112 2.27 9.92 3.99
C GLN A 112 1.45 9.50 5.20
N TRP A 113 0.33 8.82 4.97
CA TRP A 113 -0.49 8.27 6.04
C TRP A 113 0.24 7.13 6.76
N LEU A 114 0.76 6.15 6.02
CA LEU A 114 1.50 5.02 6.59
C LEU A 114 2.73 5.47 7.39
N ALA A 115 3.44 6.51 6.93
CA ALA A 115 4.62 7.06 7.61
C ALA A 115 4.36 7.55 9.03
N ARG A 116 3.11 7.93 9.34
CA ARG A 116 2.69 8.32 10.71
C ARG A 116 2.50 7.10 11.62
N HIS A 117 2.52 5.91 11.06
CA HIS A 117 2.29 4.62 11.71
C HIS A 117 3.49 3.67 11.62
N TRP A 118 4.59 4.09 10.97
CA TRP A 118 5.90 3.42 10.99
C TRP A 118 6.52 3.48 12.38
#